data_AF-A0A8T4PIP4-F1
#
_entry.id   AF-A0A8T4PIP4-F1
#
_cell.length_a   1.000
_cell.length_b   1.000
_cell.length_c   1.000
_cell.angle_alpha   90.00
_cell.angle_beta   90.00
_cell.angle_gamma   90.00
#
_symmetry.space_group_name_H-M   'P 1'
#
loop_
_entity.id
_entity.type
_entity.pdbx_description
1 polymer ?
#
loop_
_entity_poly.entity_id
_entity_poly.type
_entity_poly.pdbx_seq_one_letter_code
_entity_poly.pdbx_strand_id
1 'polypeptide(L)' 'MAKGMKKRLSEQQEFEIMKLVLDKFLWLGFVLMAFGMYKMFTDTVAAGLAWIVTGAIILILFMVLIVKEYEIVK' A
#
# COMPACT_ATOMS: atom_id res chain seq x y z
N MET A 1 17.23 -5.70 -37.18
CA MET A 1 16.72 -4.92 -36.03
C MET A 1 16.34 -5.89 -34.92
N ALA A 2 17.04 -5.86 -33.78
CA ALA A 2 16.77 -6.79 -32.69
C ALA A 2 15.44 -6.43 -32.01
N LYS A 3 14.47 -7.34 -32.13
CA LYS A 3 13.20 -7.35 -31.39
C LYS A 3 13.55 -7.30 -29.89
N GLY A 4 13.21 -6.21 -29.21
CA GLY A 4 13.64 -5.93 -27.83
C GLY A 4 13.36 -7.10 -26.90
N MET A 5 14.42 -7.75 -26.40
CA MET A 5 14.31 -8.71 -25.32
C MET A 5 13.71 -7.98 -24.12
N LYS A 6 12.49 -8.35 -23.72
CA LYS A 6 11.93 -7.88 -22.46
C LYS A 6 12.84 -8.40 -21.35
N LYS A 7 13.62 -7.51 -20.73
CA LYS A 7 14.48 -7.86 -19.59
C LYS A 7 13.58 -8.37 -18.48
N ARG A 8 13.74 -9.64 -18.10
CA ARG A 8 13.15 -10.18 -16.88
C ARG A 8 14.00 -9.69 -15.72
N LEU A 9 13.34 -9.26 -14.65
CA LEU A 9 14.00 -8.85 -13.42
C LEU A 9 14.52 -10.11 -12.71
N SER A 10 15.60 -9.99 -11.94
CA SER A 10 15.97 -11.06 -11.01
C SER A 10 15.02 -11.07 -9.81
N GLU A 11 14.86 -12.21 -9.13
CA GLU A 11 14.03 -12.34 -7.92
C GLU A 11 14.37 -11.26 -6.87
N GLN A 12 15.65 -10.92 -6.74
CA GLN A 12 16.12 -9.85 -5.85
C GLN A 12 15.61 -8.47 -6.27
N GLN A 13 15.57 -8.18 -7.57
CA GLN A 13 15.03 -6.92 -8.07
C GLN A 13 13.51 -6.85 -7.89
N GLU A 14 12.80 -7.97 -8.06
CA GLU A 14 11.36 -8.06 -7.82
C GLU A 14 11.02 -7.83 -6.34
N PHE A 15 11.80 -8.38 -5.42
CA PHE A 15 11.67 -8.13 -3.99
C PHE A 15 11.91 -6.66 -3.61
N GLU A 16 12.94 -6.01 -4.18
CA GLU A 16 13.18 -4.58 -3.97
C GLU A 16 12.00 -3.72 -4.46
N ILE A 17 11.45 -4.04 -5.64
CA ILE A 17 10.28 -3.35 -6.16
C ILE A 17 9.07 -3.54 -5.25
N MET A 18 8.81 -4.74 -4.73
CA MET A 18 7.72 -4.94 -3.78
C MET A 18 7.86 -4.07 -2.52
N LYS A 19 9.06 -3.95 -1.95
CA LYS A 19 9.29 -3.08 -0.79
C LYS A 19 8.98 -1.62 -1.13
N LEU A 20 9.40 -1.16 -2.30
CA LEU A 20 9.10 0.19 -2.77
C LEU A 20 7.59 0.39 -2.98
N VAL A 21 6.90 -0.59 -3.53
CA VAL A 21 5.45 -0.57 -3.74
C VAL A 21 4.71 -0.55 -2.40
N LEU A 22 5.11 -1.39 -1.45
CA LEU A 22 4.56 -1.41 -0.09
C LEU A 22 4.72 -0.06 0.60
N ASP A 23 5.89 0.59 0.48
CA ASP A 23 6.11 1.95 0.98
C ASP A 23 5.08 2.94 0.39
N LYS A 24 4.85 2.92 -0.93
CA LYS A 24 3.86 3.82 -1.55
C LYS A 24 2.43 3.57 -1.07
N PHE A 25 2.06 2.32 -0.85
CA PHE A 25 0.75 2.00 -0.28
C PHE A 25 0.64 2.41 1.19
N LEU A 26 1.73 2.26 1.96
CA LEU A 26 1.79 2.69 3.35
C LEU A 26 1.52 4.20 3.48
N TRP A 27 2.09 5.00 2.56
CA TRP A 27 1.83 6.43 2.47
C TRP A 27 0.35 6.77 2.25
N LEU A 28 -0.38 5.99 1.44
CA LEU A 28 -1.82 6.23 1.22
C LEU A 28 -2.63 6.02 2.50
N GLY A 29 -2.39 4.93 3.22
CA GLY A 29 -3.04 4.70 4.51
C GLY A 29 -2.64 5.72 5.57
N PHE A 30 -1.37 6.12 5.60
CA PHE A 30 -0.88 7.15 6.50
C PHE A 30 -1.61 8.49 6.29
N VAL A 31 -1.77 8.93 5.04
CA VAL A 31 -2.52 10.16 4.72
C VAL A 31 -3.98 10.06 5.16
N LEU A 32 -4.64 8.91 4.92
CA LEU A 32 -6.02 8.70 5.38
C LEU A 32 -6.14 8.72 6.91
N MET A 33 -5.19 8.12 7.63
CA MET A 33 -5.17 8.14 9.10
C MET A 33 -4.89 9.55 9.63
N ALA A 34 -3.97 10.29 9.03
CA ALA A 34 -3.70 11.68 9.37
C ALA A 34 -4.92 12.57 9.13
N PHE A 35 -5.64 12.35 8.02
CA PHE A 35 -6.92 13.01 7.76
C PHE A 35 -7.99 12.64 8.78
N GLY A 36 -8.05 11.36 9.20
CA GLY A 36 -8.93 10.92 10.27
C GLY A 36 -8.62 11.61 11.60
N MET A 37 -7.35 11.77 11.96
CA MET A 37 -6.95 12.59 13.11
C MET A 37 -7.43 14.03 12.96
N TYR A 38 -7.20 14.68 11.81
CA TYR A 38 -7.70 16.03 11.56
C TYR A 38 -9.23 16.14 11.76
N LYS A 39 -9.98 15.14 11.28
CA LYS A 39 -11.44 15.07 11.44
C LYS A 39 -11.91 14.95 12.88
N MET A 40 -11.10 14.40 13.78
CA MET A 40 -11.43 14.43 15.22
C MET A 40 -11.44 15.85 15.78
N PHE A 41 -10.59 16.74 15.27
CA PHE A 41 -10.50 18.13 15.71
C PHE A 41 -11.54 19.04 15.04
N THR A 42 -11.97 18.72 13.81
CA THR A 42 -12.88 19.59 13.05
C THR A 42 -14.34 19.15 13.04
N ASP A 43 -14.62 17.87 13.23
CA ASP A 43 -15.99 17.32 13.23
C ASP A 43 -16.29 16.62 14.56
N THR A 44 -16.09 15.30 14.62
CA THR A 44 -16.31 14.49 15.82
C THR A 44 -15.26 13.40 15.93
N VAL A 45 -14.98 12.98 17.17
CA VAL A 45 -14.06 11.86 17.42
C VAL A 45 -14.51 10.59 16.68
N ALA A 46 -15.83 10.32 16.65
CA ALA A 46 -16.39 9.17 15.94
C ALA A 46 -16.13 9.23 14.42
N ALA A 47 -16.33 10.40 13.79
CA ALA A 47 -16.04 10.58 12.37
C ALA A 47 -14.56 10.37 12.07
N GLY A 48 -13.66 10.93 12.88
CA GLY A 48 -12.22 10.74 12.73
C GLY A 48 -11.77 9.29 12.91
N LEU A 49 -12.34 8.59 13.90
CA LEU A 49 -12.09 7.15 14.12
C LEU A 49 -12.54 6.32 12.92
N ALA A 50 -13.69 6.63 12.31
CA ALA A 50 -14.17 5.94 11.12
C ALA A 50 -13.18 6.08 9.93
N TRP A 51 -12.59 7.26 9.75
CA TRP A 51 -11.55 7.49 8.74
C TRP A 51 -10.26 6.72 9.02
N ILE A 52 -9.81 6.68 10.29
CA ILE A 52 -8.62 5.90 10.69
C ILE A 52 -8.84 4.40 10.45
N VAL A 53 -9.97 3.87 10.89
CA VAL A 53 -10.35 2.46 10.68
C VAL A 53 -10.41 2.14 9.19
N THR A 54 -11.00 3.03 8.38
CA THR A 54 -11.04 2.88 6.93
C THR A 54 -9.63 2.82 6.32
N GLY A 55 -8.73 3.73 6.73
CA GLY A 55 -7.34 3.73 6.32
C GLY A 55 -6.60 2.44 6.70
N ALA A 56 -6.82 1.93 7.91
CA ALA A 56 -6.24 0.67 8.37
C ALA A 56 -6.75 -0.54 7.56
N ILE A 57 -8.06 -0.61 7.28
CA ILE A 57 -8.64 -1.66 6.43
C ILE A 57 -8.02 -1.64 5.04
N ILE A 58 -7.90 -0.47 4.42
CA ILE A 58 -7.29 -0.31 3.09
C ILE A 58 -5.83 -0.80 3.09
N LEU A 59 -5.04 -0.45 4.11
CA LEU A 59 -3.66 -0.94 4.24
C LEU A 59 -3.58 -2.45 4.35
N ILE A 60 -4.45 -3.06 5.17
CA ILE A 60 -4.50 -4.52 5.33
C ILE A 60 -4.86 -5.18 4.00
N LEU A 61 -5.85 -4.65 3.27
CA LEU A 61 -6.23 -5.17 1.96
C LEU A 61 -5.06 -5.11 0.97
N PHE A 62 -4.36 -3.97 0.86
CA PHE A 62 -3.21 -3.85 -0.02
C PHE A 62 -2.06 -4.77 0.40
N MET A 63 -1.77 -4.87 1.70
CA MET A 63 -0.75 -5.80 2.22
C MET A 63 -1.06 -7.23 1.81
N VAL A 64 -2.30 -7.70 2.02
CA VAL A 64 -2.73 -9.05 1.64
C VAL A 64 -2.62 -9.27 0.14
N LEU A 65 -3.04 -8.31 -0.68
CA LEU A 65 -2.93 -8.41 -2.13
C LEU A 65 -1.47 -8.52 -2.60
N ILE A 66 -0.57 -7.70 -2.06
CA ILE A 66 0.86 -7.71 -2.43
C ILE A 66 1.53 -9.02 -1.99
N VAL A 67 1.28 -9.48 -0.76
CA VAL A 67 1.85 -10.74 -0.26
C VAL A 67 1.37 -11.92 -1.10
N LYS A 68 0.08 -11.96 -1.44
CA LYS A 68 -0.47 -13.01 -2.32
C LYS A 68 0.17 -12.99 -3.70
N GLU A 69 0.34 -11.81 -4.29
CA GLU A 69 1.00 -11.70 -5.60
C GLU A 69 2.44 -12.24 -5.54
N TYR A 70 3.16 -11.95 -4.46
CA TYR A 70 4.52 -12.48 -4.26
C TYR A 70 4.56 -14.00 -4.13
N GLU A 71 3.64 -14.57 -3.35
CA GLU A 71 3.54 -16.02 -3.17
C GLU A 71 3.14 -16.74 -4.47
N ILE A 72 2.38 -16.09 -5.37
CA ILE A 72 2.00 -16.64 -6.68
C ILE A 72 3.16 -16.60 -7.67
N VAL A 73 4.05 -15.60 -7.57
CA VAL A 73 5.21 -15.45 -8.46
C VAL A 73 6.34 -16.42 -8.10
N LYS A 74 6.39 -16.91 -6.85
CA LYS A 74 7.43 -17.81 -6.34
C LYS A 74 7.06 -19.29 -6.50
#